data_AF-A0A2D7IDL8-F1
#
_entry.id   AF-A0A2D7IDL8-F1
#
_cell.length_a   1.000
_cell.length_b   1.000
_cell.length_c   1.000
_cell.angle_alpha   90.00
_cell.angle_beta   90.00
_cell.angle_gamma   90.00
#
_symmetry.space_group_name_H-M   'P 1'
#
loop_
_entity.id
_entity.type
_entity.pdbx_description
1 polymer ?
#
loop_
_entity_poly.entity_id
_entity_poly.type
_entity_poly.pdbx_seq_one_letter_code
_entity_poly.pdbx_strand_id
1 'polypeptide(L)'
;MFLKNYRFYSYFISIILIPFYIFRNFSIPYHYLRFKSYIRPNYNVSTHINFGSKKATNFYFYKLLKSKCYLEYGSGNSTLLAKKLDKDFYAVESDANFFNFLKSNFKKNYILVSLGVVFFFSTPVFSSIRRFYLNRRAIKYASYILKKIIRDQKQPDFVLIDGRYRVLCCLFVYKFLLKSKNDKISIIVDDFRNRNYYQILHQLFDIEVIGRIAHLRFKKTDTDINKLIEKYQYDPR
;
A
#
# COMPACT_ATOMS: atom_id res chain seq x y z
N MET A 1 1.45 42.30 -5.51
CA MET A 1 0.52 41.49 -4.70
C MET A 1 1.26 40.23 -4.25
N PHE A 2 1.81 40.26 -3.04
CA PHE A 2 2.74 39.25 -2.52
C PHE A 2 2.03 37.92 -2.22
N LEU A 3 2.32 36.89 -3.02
CA LEU A 3 1.96 35.51 -2.72
C LEU A 3 2.87 34.99 -1.58
N LYS A 4 2.34 34.91 -0.36
CA LYS A 4 3.01 34.24 0.76
C LYS A 4 3.14 32.74 0.43
N ASN A 5 4.34 32.33 0.04
CA ASN A 5 4.75 30.93 -0.03
C ASN A 5 4.82 30.35 1.38
N TYR A 6 3.75 29.70 1.84
CA TYR A 6 3.80 28.86 3.03
C TYR A 6 4.52 27.55 2.70
N ARG A 7 5.86 27.56 2.77
CA ARG A 7 6.67 26.33 2.81
C ARG A 7 6.52 25.72 4.21
N PHE A 8 5.61 24.76 4.37
CA PHE A 8 5.59 23.93 5.58
C PHE A 8 6.80 23.00 5.54
N TYR A 9 7.90 23.41 6.18
CA TYR A 9 9.01 22.53 6.50
C TYR A 9 8.52 21.51 7.52
N SER A 10 8.33 20.27 7.09
CA SER A 10 8.05 19.15 8.00
C SER A 10 9.36 18.66 8.64
N TYR A 11 10.00 19.45 9.50
CA TYR A 11 11.11 18.96 10.31
C TYR A 11 11.12 19.63 11.69
N PHE A 12 11.04 18.79 12.73
CA PHE A 12 11.35 19.03 14.14
C PHE A 12 10.55 20.09 14.90
N ILE A 13 9.53 19.63 15.63
CA ILE A 13 9.19 20.22 16.92
C ILE A 13 9.48 19.15 17.98
N SER A 14 10.67 19.24 18.56
CA SER A 14 10.95 18.74 19.90
C SER A 14 10.36 19.73 20.90
N ILE A 15 9.15 19.48 21.41
CA ILE A 15 8.62 20.12 22.61
C ILE A 15 7.68 19.12 23.31
N ILE A 16 8.15 18.62 24.45
CA ILE A 16 7.44 18.39 25.72
C ILE A 16 6.03 17.76 25.61
N LEU A 17 5.96 16.47 25.92
CA LEU A 17 4.89 15.74 26.64
C LEU A 17 3.41 16.11 26.41
N ILE A 18 3.02 16.60 25.24
CA ILE A 18 1.64 16.48 24.76
C ILE A 18 1.56 15.11 24.08
N PRO A 19 0.70 14.18 24.54
CA PRO A 19 0.62 12.87 23.91
C PRO A 19 0.35 13.05 22.41
N PHE A 20 1.18 12.42 21.57
CA PHE A 20 1.12 12.43 20.10
C PHE A 20 -0.30 12.34 19.52
N TYR A 21 -1.20 11.68 20.25
CA TYR A 21 -2.62 11.56 19.97
C TYR A 21 -3.38 12.90 19.90
N ILE A 22 -3.06 13.86 20.76
CA ILE A 22 -3.72 15.18 20.84
C ILE A 22 -3.40 15.99 19.57
N PHE A 23 -2.12 16.11 19.20
CA PHE A 23 -1.71 16.77 17.95
C PHE A 23 -2.29 16.10 16.70
N ARG A 24 -2.39 14.75 16.71
CA ARG A 24 -2.94 14.01 15.57
C ARG A 24 -4.44 14.28 15.36
N ASN A 25 -5.19 14.57 16.42
CA ASN A 25 -6.62 14.89 16.28
C ASN A 25 -6.85 16.32 15.79
N PHE A 26 -5.99 17.27 16.16
CA PHE A 26 -6.04 18.64 15.65
C PHE A 26 -5.78 18.75 14.15
N SER A 27 -5.10 17.77 13.54
CA SER A 27 -4.90 17.73 12.08
C SER A 27 -6.07 17.10 11.30
N ILE A 28 -7.10 16.56 11.96
CA ILE A 28 -8.25 15.94 11.28
C ILE A 28 -8.94 16.90 10.31
N PRO A 29 -9.24 18.17 10.67
CA PRO A 29 -9.81 19.13 9.72
C PRO A 29 -8.95 19.31 8.46
N TYR A 30 -7.63 19.41 8.62
CA TYR A 30 -6.69 19.48 7.50
C TYR A 30 -6.80 18.25 6.58
N HIS A 31 -6.84 17.04 7.15
CA HIS A 31 -6.97 15.81 6.36
C HIS A 31 -8.35 15.63 5.74
N TYR A 32 -9.41 16.16 6.36
CA TYR A 32 -10.73 16.22 5.74
C TYR A 32 -10.74 17.16 4.53
N LEU A 33 -10.16 18.35 4.64
CA LEU A 33 -10.00 19.28 3.52
C LEU A 33 -9.14 18.67 2.40
N ARG A 34 -8.11 17.90 2.75
CA ARG A 34 -7.31 17.13 1.80
C ARG A 34 -8.16 16.07 1.08
N PHE A 35 -8.95 15.29 1.82
CA PHE A 35 -9.87 14.30 1.25
C PHE A 35 -10.90 14.94 0.30
N LYS A 36 -11.40 16.14 0.63
CA LYS A 36 -12.29 16.94 -0.25
C LYS A 36 -11.57 17.67 -1.38
N SER A 37 -10.24 17.54 -1.49
CA SER A 37 -9.39 18.20 -2.48
C SER A 37 -9.37 19.73 -2.42
N TYR A 38 -9.80 20.32 -1.29
CA TYR A 38 -9.67 21.75 -1.01
C TYR A 38 -8.25 22.14 -0.62
N ILE A 39 -7.51 21.20 -0.01
CA ILE A 39 -6.05 21.32 0.19
C ILE A 39 -5.36 20.29 -0.69
N ARG A 40 -4.35 20.74 -1.43
CA ARG A 40 -3.50 19.90 -2.29
C ARG A 40 -2.06 20.10 -1.88
N PRO A 41 -1.50 19.21 -1.02
CA PRO A 41 -0.10 19.30 -0.65
C PRO A 41 0.79 19.16 -1.88
N ASN A 42 1.97 19.78 -1.83
CA ASN A 42 2.97 19.54 -2.83
C ASN A 42 3.67 18.21 -2.54
N TYR A 43 3.20 17.13 -3.16
CA TYR A 43 3.80 15.81 -3.01
C TYR A 43 5.11 15.72 -3.81
N ASN A 44 6.17 15.26 -3.15
CA ASN A 44 7.44 15.00 -3.83
C ASN A 44 7.47 13.54 -4.31
N VAL A 45 7.38 13.35 -5.63
CA VAL A 45 7.45 12.04 -6.28
C VAL A 45 8.49 12.05 -7.39
N SER A 46 9.12 10.91 -7.62
CA SER A 46 10.10 10.71 -8.69
C SER A 46 10.08 9.26 -9.17
N THR A 47 10.95 8.89 -10.10
CA THR A 47 11.16 7.48 -10.47
C THR A 47 12.27 6.80 -9.67
N HIS A 48 12.87 7.50 -8.70
CA HIS A 48 13.91 6.94 -7.84
C HIS A 48 13.28 6.16 -6.70
N ILE A 49 13.74 4.92 -6.52
CA ILE A 49 13.25 3.97 -5.52
C ILE A 49 14.33 3.76 -4.48
N ASN A 50 13.92 3.68 -3.22
CA ASN A 50 14.81 3.33 -2.12
C ASN A 50 14.08 2.46 -1.10
N PHE A 51 14.40 1.17 -1.10
CA PHE A 51 13.92 0.22 -0.10
C PHE A 51 14.90 0.08 1.08
N GLY A 52 15.44 1.19 1.56
CA GLY A 52 16.33 1.29 2.73
C GLY A 52 17.72 0.66 2.57
N SER A 53 17.99 -0.05 1.47
CA SER A 53 19.31 -0.59 1.15
C SER A 53 19.46 -0.83 -0.36
N LYS A 54 20.71 -0.80 -0.86
CA LYS A 54 21.02 -1.12 -2.26
C LYS A 54 20.59 -2.54 -2.62
N LYS A 55 20.80 -3.51 -1.71
CA LYS A 55 20.41 -4.93 -1.92
C LYS A 55 18.90 -5.06 -2.12
N ALA A 56 18.08 -4.50 -1.23
CA ALA A 56 16.62 -4.54 -1.34
C ALA A 56 16.12 -3.82 -2.61
N THR A 57 16.68 -2.64 -2.89
CA THR A 57 16.31 -1.83 -4.05
C THR A 57 16.62 -2.55 -5.37
N ASN A 58 17.81 -3.14 -5.49
CA ASN A 58 18.21 -3.93 -6.66
C ASN A 58 17.34 -5.18 -6.82
N PHE A 59 16.98 -5.84 -5.71
CA PHE A 59 16.11 -7.01 -5.75
C PHE A 59 14.71 -6.66 -6.28
N TYR A 60 14.10 -5.58 -5.77
CA TYR A 60 12.84 -5.06 -6.31
C TYR A 60 12.96 -4.73 -7.80
N PHE A 61 14.00 -3.98 -8.17
CA PHE A 61 14.21 -3.54 -9.55
C PHE A 61 14.33 -4.73 -10.51
N TYR A 62 15.09 -5.75 -10.13
CA TYR A 62 15.21 -7.01 -10.87
C TYR A 62 13.86 -7.71 -11.06
N LYS A 63 13.03 -7.79 -10.01
CA LYS A 63 11.69 -8.40 -10.09
C LYS A 63 10.76 -7.61 -10.99
N LEU A 64 10.75 -6.27 -10.88
CA LEU A 64 9.97 -5.41 -11.74
C LEU A 64 10.39 -5.55 -13.21
N LEU A 65 11.70 -5.54 -13.49
CA LEU A 65 12.21 -5.70 -14.86
C LEU A 65 11.79 -7.03 -15.50
N LYS A 66 11.78 -8.12 -14.72
CA LYS A 66 11.35 -9.44 -15.22
C LYS A 66 9.84 -9.64 -15.27
N SER A 67 9.07 -8.84 -14.54
CA SER A 67 7.61 -8.94 -14.53
C SER A 67 7.01 -8.58 -15.88
N LYS A 68 5.97 -9.33 -16.27
CA LYS A 68 5.08 -9.04 -17.39
C LYS A 68 3.80 -8.38 -16.90
N CYS A 69 3.32 -8.72 -15.70
CA CYS A 69 2.10 -8.16 -15.11
C CYS A 69 2.34 -7.83 -13.63
N TYR A 70 2.51 -6.54 -13.36
CA TYR A 70 2.84 -6.01 -12.04
C TYR A 70 1.59 -5.57 -11.27
N LEU A 71 1.39 -6.09 -10.07
CA LEU A 71 0.35 -5.64 -9.15
C LEU A 71 0.96 -4.84 -7.99
N GLU A 72 0.38 -3.69 -7.68
CA GLU A 72 0.86 -2.81 -6.62
C GLU A 72 -0.27 -2.38 -5.68
N TYR A 73 -0.04 -2.55 -4.38
CA TYR A 73 -0.86 -1.97 -3.32
C TYR A 73 -0.09 -0.81 -2.67
N GLY A 74 -0.67 0.40 -2.74
CA GLY A 74 0.01 1.64 -2.34
C GLY A 74 0.82 2.19 -3.50
N SER A 75 0.45 3.37 -4.00
CA SER A 75 1.09 3.93 -5.19
C SER A 75 2.14 4.98 -4.86
N GLY A 76 3.02 5.27 -5.82
CA GLY A 76 4.05 6.29 -5.64
C GLY A 76 5.16 6.20 -6.68
N ASN A 77 6.41 6.34 -6.20
CA ASN A 77 7.59 6.30 -7.07
C ASN A 77 7.70 4.97 -7.81
N SER A 78 7.35 3.85 -7.17
CA SER A 78 7.33 2.50 -7.74
C SER A 78 6.37 2.40 -8.92
N THR A 79 5.16 2.98 -8.80
CA THR A 79 4.19 3.08 -9.89
C THR A 79 4.72 3.91 -11.06
N LEU A 80 5.35 5.06 -10.77
CA LEU A 80 5.95 5.93 -11.80
C LEU A 80 7.11 5.22 -12.52
N LEU A 81 7.92 4.45 -11.80
CA LEU A 81 8.98 3.64 -12.39
C LEU A 81 8.40 2.52 -13.27
N ALA A 82 7.36 1.82 -12.81
CA ALA A 82 6.70 0.78 -13.60
C ALA A 82 6.14 1.34 -14.92
N LYS A 83 5.55 2.55 -14.89
CA LYS A 83 5.14 3.28 -16.10
C LYS A 83 6.34 3.62 -16.98
N LYS A 84 7.43 4.16 -16.42
CA LYS A 84 8.65 4.51 -17.17
C LYS A 84 9.25 3.30 -17.90
N LEU A 85 9.12 2.11 -17.31
CA LEU A 85 9.58 0.84 -17.87
C LEU A 85 8.53 0.13 -18.74
N ASP A 86 7.44 0.83 -19.10
CA ASP A 86 6.33 0.34 -19.92
C ASP A 86 5.76 -1.02 -19.46
N LYS A 87 5.64 -1.21 -18.15
CA LYS A 87 5.07 -2.42 -17.57
C LYS A 87 3.55 -2.45 -17.69
N ASP A 88 2.98 -3.62 -17.97
CA ASP A 88 1.56 -3.83 -17.75
C ASP A 88 1.35 -3.94 -16.25
N PHE A 89 0.73 -2.91 -15.65
CA PHE A 89 0.57 -2.83 -14.21
C PHE A 89 -0.87 -2.56 -13.79
N TYR A 90 -1.15 -2.91 -12.54
CA TYR A 90 -2.36 -2.62 -11.81
C TYR A 90 -1.96 -2.05 -10.47
N ALA A 91 -2.28 -0.79 -10.21
CA ALA A 91 -1.92 -0.12 -8.97
C ALA A 91 -3.17 0.40 -8.25
N VAL A 92 -3.28 0.11 -6.95
CA VAL A 92 -4.35 0.61 -6.10
C VAL A 92 -3.85 1.64 -5.10
N GLU A 93 -4.51 2.79 -5.06
CA GLU A 93 -4.29 3.86 -4.08
C GLU A 93 -5.53 4.02 -3.20
N SER A 94 -5.32 4.38 -1.94
CA SER A 94 -6.38 4.58 -0.95
C SER A 94 -6.60 6.04 -0.53
N ASP A 95 -5.58 6.90 -0.64
CA ASP A 95 -5.71 8.33 -0.43
C ASP A 95 -6.23 9.01 -1.71
N ALA A 96 -7.46 9.52 -1.64
CA ALA A 96 -8.11 10.18 -2.76
C ALA A 96 -7.33 11.42 -3.26
N ASN A 97 -6.68 12.17 -2.37
CA ASN A 97 -5.94 13.36 -2.75
C ASN A 97 -4.66 13.00 -3.49
N PHE A 98 -3.90 12.04 -2.94
CA PHE A 98 -2.67 11.54 -3.57
C PHE A 98 -2.97 10.84 -4.89
N PHE A 99 -4.05 10.06 -4.95
CA PHE A 99 -4.55 9.48 -6.20
C PHE A 99 -4.81 10.56 -7.25
N ASN A 100 -5.56 11.60 -6.91
CA ASN A 100 -5.87 12.68 -7.85
C ASN A 100 -4.60 13.43 -8.30
N PHE A 101 -3.62 13.61 -7.41
CA PHE A 101 -2.32 14.20 -7.73
C PHE A 101 -1.56 13.37 -8.77
N LEU A 102 -1.51 12.04 -8.60
CA LEU A 102 -0.80 11.16 -9.53
C LEU A 102 -1.59 10.79 -10.78
N LYS A 103 -2.93 10.89 -10.76
CA LYS A 103 -3.83 10.37 -11.79
C LYS A 103 -3.48 10.81 -13.21
N SER A 104 -3.06 12.06 -13.39
CA SER A 104 -2.67 12.60 -14.71
C SER A 104 -1.50 11.85 -15.36
N ASN A 105 -0.69 11.15 -14.57
CA ASN A 105 0.40 10.34 -15.08
C ASN A 105 -0.07 9.03 -15.72
N PHE A 106 -1.30 8.58 -15.50
CA PHE A 106 -1.70 7.22 -15.84
C PHE A 106 -2.96 7.19 -16.72
N LYS A 107 -2.89 6.44 -17.82
CA LYS A 107 -4.01 6.28 -18.76
C LYS A 107 -4.93 5.11 -18.41
N LYS A 108 -4.41 4.06 -17.76
CA LYS A 108 -5.15 2.83 -17.41
C LYS A 108 -4.66 2.25 -16.09
N ASN A 109 -5.48 1.40 -15.49
CA ASN A 109 -5.16 0.49 -14.38
C ASN A 109 -4.53 1.12 -13.11
N TYR A 110 -4.64 2.44 -12.96
CA TYR A 110 -4.41 3.15 -11.71
C TYR A 110 -5.76 3.44 -11.05
N ILE A 111 -6.02 2.84 -9.89
CA ILE A 111 -7.37 2.74 -9.32
C ILE A 111 -7.42 3.31 -7.90
N LEU A 112 -8.40 4.16 -7.65
CA LEU A 112 -8.75 4.61 -6.32
C LEU A 112 -9.68 3.60 -5.64
N VAL A 113 -9.24 3.03 -4.52
CA VAL A 113 -10.12 2.36 -3.56
C VAL A 113 -10.02 3.07 -2.22
N SER A 114 -10.83 4.10 -2.06
CA SER A 114 -10.73 5.02 -0.92
C SER A 114 -10.98 4.34 0.43
N LEU A 115 -10.09 4.60 1.39
CA LEU A 115 -10.29 4.28 2.80
C LEU A 115 -11.10 5.37 3.54
N GLY A 116 -11.49 6.45 2.85
CA GLY A 116 -12.13 7.63 3.40
C GLY A 116 -11.11 8.70 3.80
N VAL A 117 -11.37 9.40 4.90
CA VAL A 117 -10.44 10.39 5.44
C VAL A 117 -9.24 9.68 6.02
N VAL A 118 -8.06 10.02 5.51
CA VAL A 118 -6.78 9.42 5.90
C VAL A 118 -5.77 10.50 6.26
N PHE A 119 -4.89 10.19 7.21
CA PHE A 119 -3.65 10.94 7.43
C PHE A 119 -2.69 10.76 6.23
N PHE A 120 -1.49 11.34 6.29
CA PHE A 120 -0.43 10.97 5.34
C PHE A 120 -0.13 9.46 5.39
N PHE A 121 0.41 8.93 4.29
CA PHE A 121 0.65 7.50 4.09
C PHE A 121 -0.62 6.63 4.23
N SER A 122 -1.77 7.22 3.90
CA SER A 122 -3.08 6.57 3.81
C SER A 122 -3.60 5.94 5.11
N THR A 123 -3.07 6.34 6.27
CA THR A 123 -3.52 5.82 7.57
C THR A 123 -4.94 6.32 7.89
N PRO A 124 -5.95 5.45 8.07
CA PRO A 124 -7.33 5.88 8.33
C PRO A 124 -7.45 6.68 9.63
N VAL A 125 -8.13 7.84 9.58
CA VAL A 125 -8.25 8.75 10.73
C VAL A 125 -8.97 8.11 11.91
N PHE A 126 -10.03 7.34 11.63
CA PHE A 126 -10.91 6.76 12.65
C PHE A 126 -10.64 5.28 12.92
N SER A 127 -9.42 4.80 12.67
CA SER A 127 -9.06 3.38 12.86
C SER A 127 -9.21 2.90 14.30
N SER A 128 -9.02 3.78 15.29
CA SER A 128 -9.15 3.48 16.72
C SER A 128 -10.60 3.50 17.22
N ILE A 129 -11.47 4.32 16.63
CA ILE A 129 -12.81 4.62 17.18
C ILE A 129 -13.93 3.93 16.38
N ARG A 130 -13.75 3.72 15.07
CA ARG A 130 -14.75 3.14 14.16
C ARG A 130 -14.26 1.87 13.48
N ARG A 131 -13.74 0.94 14.29
CA ARG A 131 -13.19 -0.34 13.83
C ARG A 131 -14.15 -1.10 12.91
N PHE A 132 -15.46 -1.07 13.18
CA PHE A 132 -16.49 -1.73 12.36
C PHE A 132 -16.81 -1.03 11.02
N TYR A 133 -16.67 0.30 10.88
CA TYR A 133 -17.02 0.98 9.62
C TYR A 133 -15.91 0.92 8.56
N LEU A 134 -14.66 0.66 8.99
CA LEU A 134 -13.52 0.60 8.09
C LEU A 134 -13.33 -0.77 7.46
N ASN A 135 -13.95 -1.82 8.00
CA ASN A 135 -13.73 -3.19 7.55
C ASN A 135 -14.14 -3.42 6.08
N ARG A 136 -15.30 -2.91 5.66
CA ARG A 136 -15.78 -3.01 4.27
C ARG A 136 -14.84 -2.28 3.31
N ARG A 137 -14.29 -1.13 3.72
CA ARG A 137 -13.33 -0.38 2.91
C ARG A 137 -11.99 -1.09 2.83
N ALA A 138 -11.51 -1.65 3.94
CA ALA A 138 -10.28 -2.45 3.98
C ALA A 138 -10.38 -3.70 3.10
N ILE A 139 -11.48 -4.46 3.22
CA ILE A 139 -11.77 -5.61 2.36
C ILE A 139 -11.84 -5.18 0.89
N LYS A 140 -12.51 -4.07 0.59
CA LYS A 140 -12.59 -3.56 -0.79
C LYS A 140 -11.20 -3.18 -1.31
N TYR A 141 -10.39 -2.48 -0.52
CA TYR A 141 -9.03 -2.09 -0.86
C TYR A 141 -8.15 -3.30 -1.19
N ALA A 142 -8.18 -4.33 -0.33
CA ALA A 142 -7.37 -5.53 -0.51
C ALA A 142 -7.85 -6.43 -1.67
N SER A 143 -9.16 -6.46 -1.96
CA SER A 143 -9.74 -7.42 -2.91
C SER A 143 -10.08 -6.88 -4.29
N TYR A 144 -10.37 -5.58 -4.43
CA TYR A 144 -10.94 -5.03 -5.66
C TYR A 144 -9.99 -5.16 -6.85
N ILE A 145 -8.70 -4.87 -6.66
CA ILE A 145 -7.71 -4.90 -7.73
C ILE A 145 -7.52 -6.31 -8.31
N LEU A 146 -7.57 -7.34 -7.46
CA LEU A 146 -7.51 -8.74 -7.88
C LEU A 146 -8.75 -9.13 -8.70
N LYS A 147 -9.95 -8.69 -8.29
CA LYS A 147 -11.18 -8.92 -9.06
C LYS A 147 -11.11 -8.26 -10.44
N LYS A 148 -10.55 -7.06 -10.53
CA LYS A 148 -10.34 -6.37 -11.81
C LYS A 148 -9.34 -7.12 -12.70
N ILE A 149 -8.19 -7.52 -12.17
CA ILE A 149 -7.19 -8.32 -12.91
C ILE A 149 -7.82 -9.60 -13.49
N ILE A 150 -8.62 -10.31 -12.69
CA ILE A 150 -9.33 -11.52 -13.14
C ILE A 150 -10.29 -11.20 -14.28
N ARG A 151 -11.10 -10.14 -14.14
CA ARG A 151 -12.04 -9.71 -15.19
C ARG A 151 -11.33 -9.33 -16.49
N ASP A 152 -10.16 -8.73 -16.37
CA ASP A 152 -9.32 -8.35 -17.51
C ASP A 152 -8.53 -9.56 -18.06
N GLN A 153 -8.80 -10.77 -17.56
CA GLN A 153 -8.17 -12.04 -17.96
C GLN A 153 -6.64 -12.03 -17.86
N LYS A 154 -6.12 -11.31 -16.86
CA LYS A 154 -4.69 -11.21 -16.56
C LYS A 154 -4.35 -12.00 -15.30
N GLN A 155 -3.07 -12.34 -15.15
CA GLN A 155 -2.52 -12.87 -13.91
C GLN A 155 -1.23 -12.11 -13.56
N PRO A 156 -1.07 -11.63 -12.33
CA PRO A 156 0.15 -10.98 -11.92
C PRO A 156 1.25 -12.02 -11.71
N ASP A 157 2.47 -11.70 -12.13
CA ASP A 157 3.67 -12.49 -11.85
C ASP A 157 4.57 -11.83 -10.80
N PHE A 158 4.33 -10.54 -10.50
CA PHE A 158 4.99 -9.79 -9.45
C PHE A 158 4.01 -8.89 -8.70
N VAL A 159 4.05 -8.92 -7.37
CA VAL A 159 3.21 -8.10 -6.48
C VAL A 159 4.10 -7.28 -5.55
N LEU A 160 3.86 -5.97 -5.45
CA LEU A 160 4.37 -5.11 -4.39
C LEU A 160 3.23 -4.76 -3.42
N ILE A 161 3.47 -4.97 -2.13
CA ILE A 161 2.60 -4.55 -1.04
C ILE A 161 3.35 -3.49 -0.22
N ASP A 162 3.14 -2.22 -0.58
CA ASP A 162 3.73 -1.04 0.06
C ASP A 162 2.66 0.01 0.46
N GLY A 163 1.45 -0.47 0.72
CA GLY A 163 0.32 0.35 1.13
C GLY A 163 -0.04 0.16 2.61
N ARG A 164 -1.30 0.39 2.90
CA ARG A 164 -1.91 0.06 4.20
C ARG A 164 -2.51 -1.33 4.18
N TYR A 165 -2.85 -1.85 5.37
CA TYR A 165 -3.45 -3.17 5.54
C TYR A 165 -2.58 -4.28 4.90
N ARG A 166 -1.27 -4.27 5.12
CA ARG A 166 -0.33 -5.12 4.35
C ARG A 166 -0.60 -6.60 4.53
N VAL A 167 -0.87 -7.06 5.77
CA VAL A 167 -1.24 -8.47 6.03
C VAL A 167 -2.53 -8.83 5.31
N LEU A 168 -3.56 -7.98 5.40
CA LEU A 168 -4.83 -8.22 4.72
C LEU A 168 -4.64 -8.34 3.20
N CYS A 169 -3.84 -7.47 2.60
CA CYS A 169 -3.49 -7.56 1.19
C CYS A 169 -2.80 -8.89 0.87
N CYS A 170 -1.84 -9.33 1.69
CA CYS A 170 -1.20 -10.65 1.55
C CYS A 170 -2.23 -11.79 1.62
N LEU A 171 -3.20 -11.74 2.53
CA LEU A 171 -4.25 -12.76 2.67
C LEU A 171 -5.14 -12.83 1.43
N PHE A 172 -5.50 -11.70 0.83
CA PHE A 172 -6.27 -11.67 -0.41
C PHE A 172 -5.46 -12.16 -1.61
N VAL A 173 -4.17 -11.81 -1.68
CA VAL A 173 -3.25 -12.38 -2.69
C VAL A 173 -3.13 -13.89 -2.49
N TYR A 174 -2.95 -14.38 -1.27
CA TYR A 174 -2.91 -15.81 -0.97
C TYR A 174 -4.20 -16.53 -1.40
N LYS A 175 -5.37 -15.95 -1.08
CA LYS A 175 -6.67 -16.48 -1.50
C LYS A 175 -6.85 -16.50 -3.02
N PHE A 176 -6.26 -15.53 -3.72
CA PHE A 176 -6.19 -15.54 -5.18
C PHE A 176 -5.30 -16.68 -5.69
N LEU A 177 -4.15 -16.93 -5.05
CA LEU A 177 -3.22 -17.99 -5.44
C LEU A 177 -3.76 -19.39 -5.19
N LEU A 178 -4.53 -19.61 -4.12
CA LEU A 178 -5.23 -20.88 -3.89
C LEU A 178 -6.15 -21.28 -5.06
N LYS A 179 -6.66 -20.29 -5.81
CA LYS A 179 -7.52 -20.51 -6.98
C LYS A 179 -6.75 -20.46 -8.31
N SER A 180 -5.52 -19.97 -8.29
CA SER A 180 -4.68 -19.79 -9.46
C SER A 180 -3.83 -21.05 -9.68
N LYS A 181 -3.49 -21.33 -10.94
CA LYS A 181 -2.47 -22.34 -11.27
C LYS A 181 -1.03 -21.78 -11.21
N ASN A 182 -0.87 -20.50 -10.83
CA ASN A 182 0.42 -19.82 -10.80
C ASN A 182 0.98 -19.74 -9.37
N ASP A 183 1.77 -20.74 -9.00
CA ASP A 183 2.54 -20.80 -7.75
C ASP A 183 3.87 -20.01 -7.81
N LYS A 184 4.27 -19.51 -9.00
CA LYS A 184 5.55 -18.81 -9.24
C LYS A 184 5.50 -17.30 -9.03
N ILE A 185 4.38 -16.75 -8.56
CA ILE A 185 4.27 -15.32 -8.30
C ILE A 185 5.32 -14.88 -7.27
N SER A 186 5.96 -13.74 -7.52
CA SER A 186 6.87 -13.12 -6.55
C SER A 186 6.12 -12.02 -5.81
N ILE A 187 6.10 -12.06 -4.47
CA ILE A 187 5.43 -11.03 -3.67
C ILE A 187 6.51 -10.32 -2.84
N ILE A 188 6.57 -9.00 -2.90
CA ILE A 188 7.39 -8.17 -2.04
C ILE A 188 6.49 -7.40 -1.09
N VAL A 189 6.77 -7.49 0.21
CA VAL A 189 6.14 -6.68 1.25
C VAL A 189 7.19 -5.72 1.80
N ASP A 190 6.93 -4.42 1.72
CA ASP A 190 7.83 -3.43 2.30
C ASP A 190 7.62 -3.28 3.82
N ASP A 191 8.64 -2.74 4.50
CA ASP A 191 8.60 -2.39 5.93
C ASP A 191 8.27 -3.61 6.82
N PHE A 192 8.91 -4.74 6.51
CA PHE A 192 8.63 -6.05 7.11
C PHE A 192 9.36 -6.30 8.44
N ARG A 193 10.50 -5.63 8.67
CA ARG A 193 11.33 -5.86 9.87
C ARG A 193 10.67 -5.39 11.17
N ASN A 194 10.94 -6.13 12.25
CA ASN A 194 10.55 -5.80 13.63
C ASN A 194 9.03 -5.68 13.84
N ARG A 195 8.26 -6.52 13.15
CA ARG A 195 6.80 -6.49 13.14
C ARG A 195 6.22 -7.85 13.55
N ASN A 196 6.05 -8.08 14.85
CA ASN A 196 5.50 -9.34 15.37
C ASN A 196 4.16 -9.72 14.72
N TYR A 197 3.36 -8.75 14.31
CA TYR A 197 2.07 -9.00 13.66
C TYR A 197 2.17 -9.56 12.22
N TYR A 198 3.34 -9.50 11.58
CA TYR A 198 3.61 -10.15 10.28
C TYR A 198 3.98 -11.64 10.44
N GLN A 199 4.17 -12.14 11.67
CA GLN A 199 4.50 -13.54 11.92
C GLN A 199 3.49 -14.52 11.31
N ILE A 200 2.21 -14.12 11.22
CA ILE A 200 1.17 -14.94 10.59
C ILE A 200 1.50 -15.30 9.13
N LEU A 201 2.24 -14.44 8.43
CA LEU A 201 2.59 -14.66 7.02
C LEU A 201 3.55 -15.84 6.85
N HIS A 202 4.35 -16.19 7.87
CA HIS A 202 5.21 -17.38 7.83
C HIS A 202 4.42 -18.70 7.78
N GLN A 203 3.14 -18.69 8.17
CA GLN A 203 2.28 -19.87 8.02
C GLN A 203 1.81 -20.07 6.57
N LEU A 204 1.81 -19.01 5.77
CA LEU A 204 1.21 -18.96 4.42
C LEU A 204 2.26 -18.84 3.30
N PHE A 205 3.47 -18.40 3.63
CA PHE A 205 4.51 -18.11 2.66
C PHE A 205 5.87 -18.57 3.16
N ASP A 206 6.73 -18.99 2.22
CA ASP A 206 8.16 -19.03 2.48
C ASP A 206 8.70 -17.60 2.35
N ILE A 207 9.33 -17.12 3.42
CA ILE A 207 9.72 -15.71 3.55
C ILE A 207 11.24 -15.58 3.58
N GLU A 208 11.77 -14.79 2.66
CA GLU A 208 13.15 -14.34 2.65
C GLU A 208 13.23 -12.83 2.92
N VAL A 209 13.86 -12.44 4.03
CA VAL A 209 14.00 -11.03 4.40
C VAL A 209 15.25 -10.44 3.75
N ILE A 210 15.09 -9.39 2.96
CA ILE A 210 16.17 -8.72 2.21
C ILE A 210 16.19 -7.24 2.60
N GLY A 211 17.06 -6.84 3.53
CA GLY A 211 16.96 -5.50 4.09
C GLY A 211 15.60 -5.31 4.78
N ARG A 212 14.90 -4.19 4.56
CA ARG A 212 13.57 -3.93 5.15
C ARG A 212 12.41 -4.63 4.44
N ILE A 213 12.61 -5.16 3.24
CA ILE A 213 11.56 -5.85 2.49
C ILE A 213 11.57 -7.35 2.80
N ALA A 214 10.42 -8.00 2.61
CA ALA A 214 10.31 -9.45 2.59
C ALA A 214 9.86 -9.93 1.23
N HIS A 215 10.53 -10.96 0.72
CA HIS A 215 10.13 -11.70 -0.46
C HIS A 215 9.36 -12.94 -0.02
N LEU A 216 8.10 -13.01 -0.42
CA LEU A 216 7.15 -14.06 -0.10
C LEU A 216 6.98 -14.97 -1.33
N ARG A 217 7.13 -16.27 -1.13
CA ARG A 217 6.78 -17.32 -2.10
C ARG A 217 5.60 -18.12 -1.56
N PHE A 218 4.68 -18.47 -2.44
CA PHE A 218 3.46 -19.19 -2.07
C PHE A 218 3.79 -20.54 -1.44
N LYS A 219 3.17 -20.83 -0.29
CA LYS A 219 3.26 -22.12 0.40
C LYS A 219 1.86 -22.56 0.79
N LYS A 220 1.39 -23.68 0.23
CA LYS A 220 0.06 -24.21 0.54
C LYS A 220 -0.01 -24.65 2.01
N THR A 221 -1.12 -24.35 2.66
CA THR A 221 -1.42 -24.70 4.07
C THR A 221 -2.93 -24.84 4.25
N ASP A 222 -3.34 -25.61 5.27
CA ASP A 222 -4.74 -25.82 5.67
C ASP A 222 -5.27 -24.70 6.60
N THR A 223 -4.50 -23.62 6.75
CA THR A 223 -4.89 -22.48 7.57
C THR A 223 -6.19 -21.85 7.07
N ASP A 224 -7.14 -21.59 7.97
CA ASP A 224 -8.39 -20.90 7.64
C ASP A 224 -8.14 -19.41 7.32
N ILE A 225 -8.00 -19.13 6.03
CA ILE A 225 -7.74 -17.79 5.51
C ILE A 225 -8.91 -16.84 5.77
N ASN A 226 -10.16 -17.32 5.84
CA ASN A 226 -11.31 -16.46 6.09
C ASN A 226 -11.28 -15.93 7.53
N LYS A 227 -10.97 -16.80 8.50
CA LYS A 227 -10.75 -16.39 9.90
C LYS A 227 -9.62 -15.38 10.05
N LEU A 228 -8.54 -15.53 9.28
CA LEU A 228 -7.46 -14.53 9.24
C LEU A 228 -7.92 -13.20 8.63
N ILE A 229 -8.68 -13.22 7.54
CA ILE A 229 -9.25 -12.00 6.93
C ILE A 229 -10.14 -11.29 7.94
N GLU A 230 -10.98 -12.02 8.68
CA GLU A 230 -11.85 -11.45 9.70
C GLU A 230 -11.08 -10.76 10.84
N LYS A 231 -9.92 -11.28 11.19
CA LYS A 231 -9.02 -10.69 12.19
C LYS A 231 -8.30 -9.45 11.64
N TYR A 232 -7.69 -9.56 10.47
CA TYR A 232 -6.81 -8.53 9.91
C TYR A 232 -7.52 -7.43 9.11
N GLN A 233 -8.83 -7.54 8.84
CA GLN A 233 -9.63 -6.45 8.27
C GLN A 233 -9.67 -5.18 9.16
N TYR A 234 -9.27 -5.31 10.42
CA TYR A 234 -9.22 -4.22 11.41
C TYR A 234 -7.82 -3.65 11.63
N ASP A 235 -6.80 -4.19 10.95
CA ASP A 235 -5.40 -3.79 11.12
C ASP A 235 -4.93 -2.92 9.96
N PRO A 236 -4.90 -1.58 10.10
CA PRO A 236 -4.54 -0.68 9.02
C PRO A 236 -3.04 -0.64 8.69
N ARG A 237 -2.19 -1.36 9.41
CA ARG A 237 -0.73 -1.22 9.31
C ARG A 237 -0.13 -1.72 8.00
#